data_AF-A0A6A4LQG9-F1
#
_entry.id   AF-A0A6A4LQG9-F1
#
_cell.length_a   1.000
_cell.length_b   1.000
_cell.length_c   1.000
_cell.angle_alpha   90.00
_cell.angle_beta   90.00
_cell.angle_gamma   90.00
#
_symmetry.space_group_name_H-M   'P 1'
#
loop_
_entity.id
_entity.type
_entity.pdbx_description
1 polymer ?
#
loop_
_entity_poly.entity_id
_entity_poly.type
_entity_poly.pdbx_seq_one_letter_code
_entity_poly.pdbx_strand_id
1 'polypeptide(L)'
;MSPRLYEDILEEVEQIGVFKYGGLHNWGKDRNVEGVIKKHENAKEFLKVKEMYDSLALFSSGWMDKVLGLTDGVTIMKEGVLWKGCVCSQDIHCAPSKGYFCRPGRVYKDASVCARLTAGTHIQSF
;
A
#
# COMPACT_ATOMS: atom_id res chain seq x y z
N MET A 1 0.93 12.22 10.93
CA MET A 1 0.11 11.09 11.45
C MET A 1 0.99 10.16 12.31
N SER A 2 0.45 9.11 12.93
CA SER A 2 1.24 7.98 13.49
C SER A 2 0.70 6.67 12.92
N PRO A 3 1.55 5.64 12.72
CA PRO A 3 1.09 4.28 12.42
C PRO A 3 0.10 3.76 13.47
N ARG A 4 -0.80 2.88 13.04
CA ARG A 4 -1.76 2.21 13.95
C ARG A 4 -1.03 1.27 14.91
N LEU A 5 -1.74 0.82 15.93
CA LEU A 5 -1.25 -0.25 16.80
C LEU A 5 -1.07 -1.52 15.96
N TYR A 6 0.10 -2.16 16.07
CA TYR A 6 0.50 -3.34 15.28
C TYR A 6 0.49 -3.14 13.76
N GLU A 7 0.77 -1.91 13.30
CA GLU A 7 0.80 -1.60 11.87
C GLU A 7 1.72 -2.56 11.10
N ASP A 8 2.88 -2.91 11.65
CA ASP A 8 3.84 -3.82 11.04
C ASP A 8 3.26 -5.21 10.79
N ILE A 9 2.49 -5.74 11.75
CA ILE A 9 1.81 -7.03 11.63
C ILE A 9 0.69 -6.95 10.60
N LEU A 10 -0.12 -5.89 10.62
CA LEU A 10 -1.24 -5.73 9.69
C LEU A 10 -0.75 -5.56 8.24
N GLU A 11 0.30 -4.77 8.03
CA GLU A 11 0.94 -4.61 6.71
C GLU A 11 1.53 -5.92 6.20
N GLU A 12 2.16 -6.69 7.08
CA GLU A 12 2.72 -7.98 6.72
C GLU A 12 1.63 -8.99 6.31
N VAL A 13 0.54 -9.09 7.07
CA VAL A 13 -0.59 -9.97 6.75
C VAL A 13 -1.26 -9.58 5.43
N GLU A 14 -1.48 -8.28 5.21
CA GLU A 14 -2.04 -7.76 3.96
C GLU A 14 -1.13 -8.12 2.76
N GLN A 15 0.19 -7.93 2.90
CA GLN A 15 1.16 -8.25 1.85
C GLN A 15 1.29 -9.77 1.60
N ILE A 16 1.15 -10.60 2.62
CA ILE A 16 1.07 -12.06 2.45
C ILE A 16 -0.18 -12.43 1.62
N GLY A 17 -1.35 -11.91 2.01
CA GLY A 17 -2.59 -12.22 1.30
C GLY A 17 -2.55 -11.76 -0.16
N VAL A 18 -2.14 -10.51 -0.38
CA VAL A 18 -2.11 -9.89 -1.70
C VAL A 18 -0.95 -10.42 -2.53
N PHE A 19 0.31 -10.28 -2.09
CA PHE A 19 1.46 -10.55 -2.95
C PHE A 19 1.91 -12.01 -2.94
N LYS A 20 2.00 -12.64 -1.76
CA LYS A 20 2.47 -14.04 -1.67
C LYS A 20 1.48 -15.04 -2.24
N TYR A 21 0.20 -14.87 -1.95
CA TYR A 21 -0.86 -15.80 -2.36
C TYR A 21 -1.74 -15.30 -3.52
N GLY A 22 -1.44 -14.13 -4.08
CA GLY A 22 -2.19 -13.59 -5.22
C GLY A 22 -3.62 -13.18 -4.91
N GLY A 23 -3.98 -12.99 -3.63
CA GLY A 23 -5.32 -12.63 -3.22
C GLY A 23 -5.84 -11.34 -3.88
N LEU A 24 -7.14 -11.31 -4.12
CA LEU A 24 -7.84 -10.12 -4.61
C LEU A 24 -8.05 -9.14 -3.47
N HIS A 25 -7.61 -7.92 -3.69
CA HIS A 25 -7.73 -6.81 -2.75
C HIS A 25 -9.19 -6.37 -2.64
N ASN A 26 -9.65 -6.12 -1.42
CA ASN A 26 -10.96 -5.53 -1.18
C ASN A 26 -10.86 -4.01 -1.17
N TRP A 27 -11.27 -3.36 -2.25
CA TRP A 27 -11.23 -1.90 -2.42
C TRP A 27 -11.94 -1.09 -1.32
N GLY A 28 -12.92 -1.68 -0.62
CA GLY A 28 -13.67 -1.01 0.44
C GLY A 28 -13.14 -1.24 1.86
N LYS A 29 -12.18 -2.16 2.05
CA LYS A 29 -11.68 -2.56 3.38
C LYS A 29 -10.16 -2.46 3.52
N ASP A 30 -9.45 -2.65 2.42
CA ASP A 30 -8.01 -2.74 2.42
C ASP A 30 -7.37 -1.38 2.05
N ARG A 31 -6.10 -1.18 2.40
CA ARG A 31 -5.37 0.08 2.08
C ARG A 31 -4.94 0.11 0.62
N ASN A 32 -4.95 1.28 -0.01
CA ASN A 32 -4.60 1.45 -1.43
C ASN A 32 -3.26 0.79 -1.84
N VAL A 33 -3.28 -0.34 -2.54
CA VAL A 33 -2.08 -0.98 -3.07
C VAL A 33 -1.94 -0.73 -4.57
N GLU A 34 -0.76 -0.28 -5.00
CA GLU A 34 -0.44 -0.12 -6.43
C GLU A 34 -0.43 -1.48 -7.15
N GLY A 35 -0.89 -1.48 -8.41
CA GLY A 35 -0.79 -2.66 -9.27
C GLY A 35 -1.83 -3.76 -9.01
N VAL A 36 -2.73 -3.60 -8.03
CA VAL A 36 -3.84 -4.53 -7.78
C VAL A 36 -4.73 -4.70 -9.01
N ILE A 37 -4.96 -3.62 -9.77
CA ILE A 37 -5.79 -3.67 -10.99
C ILE A 37 -5.30 -4.71 -12.00
N LYS A 38 -3.99 -5.01 -12.03
CA LYS A 38 -3.39 -6.02 -12.93
C LYS A 38 -3.81 -7.45 -12.60
N LYS A 39 -4.40 -7.69 -11.42
CA LYS A 39 -4.94 -8.99 -11.00
C LYS A 39 -6.36 -9.25 -11.52
N HIS A 40 -7.04 -8.23 -12.03
CA HIS A 40 -8.36 -8.38 -12.61
C HIS A 40 -8.22 -8.62 -14.11
N GLU A 41 -8.59 -9.82 -14.57
CA GLU A 41 -8.43 -10.24 -15.98
C GLU A 41 -9.09 -9.26 -16.97
N ASN A 42 -10.29 -8.78 -16.64
CA ASN A 42 -11.09 -7.88 -17.48
C ASN A 42 -10.87 -6.39 -17.14
N ALA A 43 -9.76 -6.02 -16.52
CA ALA A 43 -9.48 -4.64 -16.15
C ALA A 43 -9.49 -3.69 -17.36
N LYS A 44 -8.98 -4.14 -18.52
CA LYS A 44 -8.93 -3.32 -19.73
C LYS A 44 -10.34 -3.08 -20.30
N GLU A 45 -11.19 -4.11 -20.29
CA GLU A 45 -12.58 -4.04 -20.73
C GLU A 45 -13.38 -3.11 -19.81
N PHE A 46 -13.17 -3.22 -18.49
CA PHE A 46 -13.77 -2.31 -17.52
C PHE A 46 -13.41 -0.85 -17.83
N LEU A 47 -12.15 -0.54 -18.11
CA LEU A 47 -11.71 0.81 -18.43
C LEU A 47 -12.38 1.35 -19.71
N LYS A 48 -12.52 0.53 -20.75
CA LYS A 48 -13.24 0.91 -21.99
C LYS A 48 -14.71 1.23 -21.72
N VAL A 49 -15.40 0.39 -20.95
CA VAL A 49 -16.81 0.62 -20.59
C VAL A 49 -16.93 1.88 -19.73
N LYS A 50 -16.04 2.07 -18.75
CA LYS A 50 -16.01 3.27 -17.93
C LYS A 50 -15.86 4.53 -18.79
N GLU A 51 -14.92 4.56 -19.73
CA GLU A 51 -14.72 5.70 -20.64
C GLU A 51 -15.94 5.97 -21.53
N MET A 52 -16.62 4.92 -22.01
CA MET A 52 -17.83 5.04 -22.82
C MET A 52 -19.00 5.68 -22.05
N TYR A 53 -19.20 5.32 -20.78
CA TYR A 53 -20.33 5.78 -19.97
C TYR A 53 -20.03 7.04 -19.14
N ASP A 54 -18.76 7.33 -18.88
CA ASP A 54 -18.29 8.45 -18.05
C ASP A 54 -17.21 9.27 -18.79
N SER A 55 -17.48 9.66 -20.04
CA SER A 55 -16.53 10.40 -20.88
C SER A 55 -16.18 11.79 -20.36
N LEU A 56 -17.06 12.38 -19.56
CA LEU A 56 -16.84 13.65 -18.86
C LEU A 56 -16.19 13.49 -17.49
N ALA A 57 -15.86 12.25 -17.09
CA ALA A 57 -15.22 11.93 -15.82
C ALA A 57 -15.99 12.44 -14.58
N LEU A 58 -17.32 12.48 -14.63
CA LEU A 58 -18.20 12.94 -13.55
C LEU A 58 -18.14 12.02 -12.33
N PHE A 59 -17.89 10.73 -12.54
CA PHE A 59 -17.76 9.72 -11.48
C PHE A 59 -16.30 9.32 -11.23
N SER A 60 -15.35 10.15 -11.66
CA SER A 60 -13.92 9.90 -11.53
C SER A 60 -13.28 10.80 -10.49
N SER A 61 -12.16 10.35 -9.94
CA SER A 61 -11.35 11.14 -9.01
C SER A 61 -9.89 10.76 -9.15
N GLY A 62 -9.00 11.66 -8.75
CA GLY A 62 -7.55 11.37 -8.76
C GLY A 62 -7.14 10.20 -7.87
N TRP A 63 -7.97 9.79 -6.90
CA TRP A 63 -7.78 8.53 -6.17
C TRP A 63 -8.14 7.31 -7.03
N MET A 64 -9.26 7.37 -7.74
CA MET A 64 -9.72 6.28 -8.62
C MET A 64 -8.75 6.04 -9.77
N ASP A 65 -8.25 7.12 -10.40
CA ASP A 65 -7.28 7.02 -11.49
C ASP A 65 -6.00 6.31 -11.06
N LYS A 66 -5.55 6.57 -9.82
CA LYS A 66 -4.40 5.91 -9.21
C LYS A 66 -4.64 4.43 -8.93
N VAL A 67 -5.78 4.11 -8.33
CA VAL A 67 -6.20 2.74 -8.03
C VAL A 67 -6.36 1.90 -9.30
N LEU A 68 -6.90 2.50 -10.36
CA LEU A 68 -7.08 1.87 -11.67
C LEU A 68 -5.80 1.87 -12.53
N GLY A 69 -4.70 2.43 -12.04
CA GLY A 69 -3.42 2.48 -12.77
C GLY A 69 -3.44 3.35 -14.03
N LEU A 70 -4.33 4.36 -14.08
CA LEU A 70 -4.43 5.35 -15.16
C LEU A 70 -3.44 6.50 -15.01
N THR A 71 -2.86 6.68 -13.82
CA THR A 71 -1.82 7.68 -13.55
C THR A 71 -0.60 7.01 -12.93
N ASP A 72 0.59 7.48 -13.31
CA ASP A 72 1.84 7.00 -12.74
C ASP A 72 1.99 7.45 -11.29
N GLY A 73 2.12 6.46 -10.40
CA GLY A 73 2.49 6.64 -9.02
C GLY A 73 1.38 7.20 -8.10
N VAL A 74 1.21 6.53 -6.97
CA VAL A 74 0.52 7.07 -5.79
C VAL A 74 1.49 7.97 -5.00
N THR A 75 2.52 8.52 -5.64
CA THR A 75 3.66 9.22 -5.02
C THR A 75 3.39 10.68 -4.74
N ILE A 76 2.59 10.93 -3.70
CA ILE A 76 2.64 12.19 -2.97
C ILE A 76 3.67 11.99 -1.85
N MET A 77 4.90 12.50 -2.05
CA MET A 77 5.91 12.55 -0.99
C MET A 77 5.49 13.61 0.04
N LYS A 78 4.73 13.20 1.06
CA LYS A 78 4.45 14.03 2.24
C LYS A 78 4.76 13.26 3.51
N GLU A 79 5.52 13.90 4.39
CA GLU A 79 5.98 13.34 5.66
C GLU A 79 4.79 12.88 6.52
N GLY A 80 4.84 11.64 6.99
CA GLY A 80 3.85 11.10 7.91
C GLY A 80 2.44 10.99 7.34
N VAL A 81 2.27 10.91 6.02
CA VAL A 81 0.99 10.61 5.37
C VAL A 81 1.02 9.19 4.81
N LEU A 82 0.30 8.28 5.47
CA LEU A 82 -0.06 6.93 5.01
C LEU A 82 -1.09 7.00 3.85
N TRP A 83 -0.81 7.77 2.81
CA TRP A 83 -1.65 7.78 1.60
C TRP A 83 -1.30 6.61 0.66
N LYS A 84 -0.16 5.96 0.90
CA LYS A 84 0.40 4.88 0.10
C LYS A 84 0.30 3.54 0.81
N GLY A 85 -0.88 2.95 0.76
CA GLY A 85 -1.01 1.51 0.94
C GLY A 85 -0.38 0.92 2.19
N CYS A 86 -0.07 -0.37 2.08
CA CYS A 86 0.60 -1.16 3.09
C CYS A 86 2.10 -1.36 2.82
N VAL A 87 2.68 -0.68 1.81
CA VAL A 87 4.07 -0.91 1.35
C VAL A 87 4.87 0.38 1.49
N CYS A 88 5.77 0.40 2.47
CA CYS A 88 6.74 1.47 2.60
C CYS A 88 7.96 1.23 1.69
N SER A 89 8.68 2.29 1.33
CA SER A 89 9.95 2.21 0.59
C SER A 89 11.06 3.09 1.18
N GLN A 90 10.69 4.10 1.97
CA GLN A 90 11.62 4.98 2.68
C GLN A 90 11.10 5.20 4.10
N ASP A 91 12.03 5.42 5.04
CA ASP A 91 11.70 5.62 6.46
C ASP A 91 10.77 6.82 6.69
N ILE A 92 10.85 7.86 5.84
CA ILE A 92 9.97 9.04 5.91
C ILE A 92 8.48 8.73 5.74
N HIS A 93 8.14 7.57 5.17
CA HIS A 93 6.75 7.11 5.02
C HIS A 93 6.14 6.64 6.34
N CYS A 94 6.97 6.19 7.29
CA CYS A 94 6.52 5.50 8.49
C CYS A 94 6.38 6.40 9.72
N ALA A 95 6.69 7.70 9.61
CA ALA A 95 6.84 8.64 10.73
C ALA A 95 8.07 8.34 11.62
N PRO A 96 9.29 8.58 11.09
CA PRO A 96 10.54 8.29 11.80
C PRO A 96 10.72 9.12 13.07
N SER A 97 10.14 10.33 13.12
CA SER A 97 10.08 11.17 14.33
C SER A 97 9.36 10.53 15.51
N LYS A 98 8.59 9.46 15.28
CA LYS A 98 7.91 8.65 16.30
C LYS A 98 8.55 7.27 16.51
N GLY A 99 9.74 7.04 15.94
CA GLY A 99 10.49 5.80 16.05
C GLY A 99 10.04 4.67 15.12
N TYR A 100 9.28 4.98 14.07
CA TYR A 100 8.82 3.99 13.09
C TYR A 100 9.61 4.10 11.79
N PHE A 101 10.08 2.96 11.28
CA PHE A 101 10.96 2.90 10.12
C PHE A 101 10.50 1.81 9.16
N CYS A 102 10.83 1.97 7.89
CA CYS A 102 10.49 1.00 6.87
C CYS A 102 11.43 -0.20 6.94
N ARG A 103 10.92 -1.37 7.31
CA ARG A 103 11.72 -2.57 7.56
C ARG A 103 11.07 -3.79 6.90
N PRO A 104 11.84 -4.84 6.62
CA PRO A 104 11.27 -6.09 6.13
C PRO A 104 10.32 -6.71 7.18
N GLY A 105 9.33 -7.47 6.71
CA GLY A 105 8.40 -8.22 7.55
C GLY A 105 9.10 -9.17 8.52
N ARG A 106 8.42 -9.53 9.62
CA ARG A 106 8.98 -10.40 10.66
C ARG A 106 9.13 -11.83 10.17
N VAL A 107 8.14 -12.34 9.44
CA VAL A 107 8.03 -13.71 8.89
C VAL A 107 8.18 -13.72 7.37
N TYR A 108 7.46 -12.84 6.66
CA TYR A 108 7.52 -12.67 5.22
C TYR A 108 8.46 -11.52 4.87
N LYS A 109 9.71 -11.87 4.55
CA LYS A 109 10.80 -10.89 4.36
C LYS A 109 10.64 -9.98 3.14
N ASP A 110 9.83 -10.37 2.17
CA ASP A 110 9.53 -9.55 1.00
C ASP A 110 8.48 -8.47 1.29
N ALA A 111 7.80 -8.53 2.45
CA ALA A 111 6.94 -7.44 2.88
C ALA A 111 7.77 -6.26 3.39
N SER A 112 7.39 -5.04 3.00
CA SER A 112 7.94 -3.80 3.55
C SER A 112 6.93 -3.16 4.49
N VAL A 113 7.29 -3.04 5.76
CA VAL A 113 6.37 -2.63 6.83
C VAL A 113 6.94 -1.51 7.71
N CYS A 114 6.06 -0.68 8.26
CA CYS A 114 6.38 0.39 9.19
C CYS A 114 6.49 -0.14 10.63
N ALA A 115 7.68 -0.60 11.00
CA ALA A 115 7.96 -1.17 12.31
C ALA A 115 8.51 -0.12 13.29
N ARG A 116 8.05 -0.17 14.55
CA ARG A 116 8.62 0.65 15.62
C ARG A 116 9.93 0.04 16.11
N LEU A 117 11.02 0.81 16.07
CA LEU A 117 12.29 0.42 16.65
C LEU A 117 12.33 0.91 18.11
N THR A 118 12.20 -0.01 19.06
CA THR A 118 12.56 0.29 20.47
C THR A 118 14.06 0.09 20.66
N ALA A 119 14.69 0.92 21.49
CA ALA A 119 16.14 0.95 21.77
C ALA A 119 16.73 -0.33 22.41
N GLY A 120 16.02 -1.48 22.37
CA GLY A 120 16.41 -2.75 22.99
C GLY A 120 16.50 -3.95 22.04
N THR A 121 16.21 -3.80 20.74
CA THR A 121 16.29 -4.92 19.78
C THR A 121 17.47 -4.74 18.83
N HIS A 122 18.68 -4.73 19.40
CA HIS A 122 19.81 -5.37 18.75
C HIS A 122 19.56 -6.88 18.80
N ILE A 123 18.75 -7.40 17.87
CA ILE A 123 18.77 -8.83 17.59
C ILE A 123 20.07 -9.06 16.85
N GLN A 124 21.09 -9.49 17.58
CA GLN A 124 22.27 -10.11 17.01
C GLN A 124 21.79 -11.21 16.06
N SER A 125 22.10 -11.03 14.79
CA SER A 125 21.95 -12.07 13.78
C SER A 125 22.93 -13.19 14.14
N PHE A 126 22.42 -14.40 14.39
CA PHE A 126 23.18 -15.63 14.22
C PHE A 126 22.98 -16.11 12.78
#